data_AF-A0A930WE10-F1
#
_entry.id   AF-A0A930WE10-F1
#
_cell.length_a   1.000
_cell.length_b   1.000
_cell.length_c   1.000
_cell.angle_alpha   90.00
_cell.angle_beta   90.00
_cell.angle_gamma   90.00
#
_symmetry.space_group_name_H-M   'P 1'
#
loop_
_entity.id
_entity.type
_entity.pdbx_description
1 polymer ?
#
loop_
_entity_poly.entity_id
_entity_poly.type
_entity_poly.pdbx_seq_one_letter_code
_entity_poly.pdbx_strand_id
1 'polypeptide(L)'
;MCSFLAFIQYNKFLQFAGMIQVNFSKMRYTSRRERRDFMEFIREVNGRRLILMADEEYQKEAEDMLTFVEEYFEENWDEVDTLIPIHYGQVKVIPKGEDFQVVVQNYEHKLLDEWVEDFSYFLDIIRKTIQTGKRTKTLGRLIPFRFDGPLVIANHTFEVDEWYAHRFDDETWYIAPIDQTIDPQPLEGNQAYEIFPDYPELYEVMHLPTDYIILFKGHEIVSVLNTDSVDVWN
;
A
#
# COMPACT_ATOMS: atom_id res chain seq x y z
N MET A 1 20.85 -0.05 9.84
CA MET A 1 19.77 0.95 9.87
C MET A 1 19.40 1.28 8.44
N CYS A 2 18.32 0.70 7.90
CA CYS A 2 17.71 1.19 6.65
C CYS A 2 16.60 2.17 7.05
N SER A 3 16.78 3.43 6.67
CA SER A 3 15.82 4.53 6.86
C SER A 3 14.74 4.47 5.78
N PHE A 4 13.59 5.10 6.04
CA PHE A 4 12.53 5.33 5.05
C PHE A 4 13.08 6.06 3.80
N LEU A 5 14.11 6.90 3.96
CA LEU A 5 14.89 7.48 2.87
C LEU A 5 15.53 6.44 1.93
N ALA A 6 16.05 5.32 2.47
CA ALA A 6 16.58 4.22 1.65
C ALA A 6 15.47 3.49 0.87
N PHE A 7 14.25 3.46 1.44
CA PHE A 7 13.05 2.96 0.78
C PHE A 7 12.55 3.92 -0.31
N ILE A 8 12.61 5.24 -0.11
CA ILE A 8 12.35 6.24 -1.17
C ILE A 8 13.35 6.10 -2.32
N GLN A 9 14.64 5.91 -2.03
CA GLN A 9 15.67 5.71 -3.05
C GLN A 9 15.44 4.42 -3.87
N TYR A 10 14.92 3.35 -3.24
CA TYR A 10 14.47 2.15 -3.94
C TYR A 10 13.25 2.42 -4.84
N ASN A 11 12.32 3.28 -4.43
CA ASN A 11 11.17 3.67 -5.26
C ASN A 11 11.57 4.52 -6.48
N LYS A 12 12.58 5.38 -6.37
CA LYS A 12 13.13 6.12 -7.53
C LYS A 12 13.66 5.18 -8.63
N PHE A 13 14.18 4.01 -8.26
CA PHE A 13 14.60 2.99 -9.22
C PHE A 13 13.42 2.36 -9.98
N LEU A 14 12.25 2.27 -9.35
CA LEU A 14 11.04 1.65 -9.94
C LEU A 14 10.24 2.62 -10.83
N GLN A 15 10.27 3.93 -10.56
CA GLN A 15 9.67 4.95 -11.45
C GLN A 15 10.31 4.97 -12.85
N PHE A 16 11.58 4.58 -12.98
CA PHE A 16 12.25 4.41 -14.28
C PHE A 16 11.67 3.28 -15.15
N ALA A 17 10.83 2.39 -14.59
CA ALA A 17 10.33 1.19 -15.27
C ALA A 17 8.95 1.36 -15.97
N GLY A 18 8.32 2.54 -15.92
CA GLY A 18 7.23 2.97 -16.81
C GLY A 18 5.98 2.07 -16.91
N MET A 19 4.96 2.30 -16.07
CA MET A 19 3.64 1.64 -16.22
C MET A 19 2.44 2.58 -15.98
N ILE A 20 1.90 3.10 -17.10
CA ILE A 20 0.52 3.42 -17.55
C ILE A 20 -0.59 3.87 -16.55
N GLN A 21 -1.30 4.94 -16.95
CA GLN A 21 -2.52 5.57 -16.37
C GLN A 21 -3.85 4.86 -16.72
N VAL A 22 -4.83 4.87 -15.81
CA VAL A 22 -6.25 4.56 -16.09
C VAL A 22 -7.19 5.49 -15.27
N ASN A 23 -8.33 5.87 -15.86
CA ASN A 23 -9.33 6.85 -15.36
C ASN A 23 -10.63 6.12 -14.96
N PHE A 24 -11.20 6.37 -13.77
CA PHE A 24 -12.53 5.87 -13.38
C PHE A 24 -13.34 6.87 -12.53
N SER A 25 -14.67 6.71 -12.58
CA SER A 25 -15.68 7.67 -12.11
C SER A 25 -16.63 7.12 -11.05
N LYS A 26 -16.51 7.71 -9.85
CA LYS A 26 -17.44 7.99 -8.73
C LYS A 26 -18.61 7.03 -8.39
N MET A 27 -18.52 6.42 -7.21
CA MET A 27 -19.60 6.24 -6.24
C MET A 27 -19.10 6.26 -4.78
N ARG A 28 -19.73 7.08 -3.94
CA ARG A 28 -19.34 7.35 -2.54
C ARG A 28 -20.00 6.40 -1.55
N TYR A 29 -19.22 5.93 -0.59
CA TYR A 29 -19.68 5.49 0.73
C TYR A 29 -18.73 6.05 1.80
N THR A 30 -19.15 6.22 3.05
CA THR A 30 -18.35 6.86 4.11
C THR A 30 -18.23 5.93 5.33
N SER A 31 -17.00 5.65 5.77
CA SER A 31 -16.72 5.01 7.06
C SER A 31 -16.49 6.07 8.16
N ARG A 32 -16.93 5.79 9.39
CA ARG A 32 -16.81 6.69 10.56
C ARG A 32 -15.55 6.34 11.35
N ARG A 33 -14.63 7.29 11.54
CA ARG A 33 -13.55 7.23 12.54
C ARG A 33 -13.75 8.31 13.60
N GLU A 34 -13.46 7.96 14.87
CA GLU A 34 -13.49 8.88 16.02
C GLU A 34 -12.39 9.95 15.92
N ARG A 35 -12.60 11.10 16.59
CA ARG A 35 -11.74 12.30 16.49
C ARG A 35 -10.27 11.98 16.70
N ARG A 36 -9.48 12.16 15.65
CA ARG A 36 -8.02 12.21 15.71
C ARG A 36 -7.56 13.66 15.57
N ASP A 37 -6.45 14.00 16.23
CA ASP A 37 -5.82 15.30 16.10
C ASP A 37 -5.00 15.31 14.81
N PHE A 38 -5.67 15.67 13.70
CA PHE A 38 -5.04 15.83 12.40
C PHE A 38 -4.05 17.00 12.41
N MET A 39 -2.88 16.78 11.82
CA MET A 39 -1.86 17.81 11.62
C MET A 39 -1.66 18.12 10.14
N GLU A 40 -1.38 19.39 9.86
CA GLU A 40 -0.89 19.84 8.56
C GLU A 40 0.64 19.85 8.57
N PHE A 41 1.23 19.05 7.69
CA PHE A 41 2.66 19.06 7.40
C PHE A 41 2.89 19.91 6.16
N ILE A 42 3.74 20.92 6.27
CA ILE A 42 3.93 21.94 5.23
C ILE A 42 5.37 21.89 4.70
N ARG A 43 5.53 21.92 3.38
CA ARG A 43 6.82 22.06 2.68
C ARG A 43 6.76 23.20 1.68
N GLU A 44 7.78 24.04 1.65
CA GLU A 44 7.89 25.09 0.63
C GLU A 44 8.83 24.63 -0.49
N VAL A 45 8.36 24.69 -1.73
CA VAL A 45 9.11 24.29 -2.92
C VAL A 45 8.92 25.37 -3.99
N ASN A 46 10.02 26.01 -4.43
CA ASN A 46 10.00 27.11 -5.39
C ASN A 46 9.00 28.25 -5.03
N GLY A 47 8.90 28.59 -3.73
CA GLY A 47 7.99 29.63 -3.23
C GLY A 47 6.52 29.24 -3.20
N ARG A 48 6.19 27.96 -3.41
CA ARG A 48 4.83 27.39 -3.32
C ARG A 48 4.76 26.46 -2.12
N ARG A 49 3.65 26.49 -1.39
CA ARG A 49 3.44 25.65 -0.21
C ARG A 49 2.69 24.37 -0.57
N LEU A 50 3.31 23.23 -0.29
CA LEU A 50 2.71 21.90 -0.30
C LEU A 50 2.22 21.55 1.10
N ILE A 51 1.00 21.04 1.19
CA ILE A 51 0.33 20.65 2.44
C ILE A 51 -0.01 19.17 2.36
N LEU A 52 0.40 18.39 3.35
CA LEU A 52 -0.02 17.00 3.55
C LEU A 52 -0.71 16.90 4.91
N MET A 53 -1.89 16.28 4.97
CA MET A 53 -2.60 16.07 6.24
C MET A 53 -2.50 14.61 6.67
N ALA A 54 -2.13 14.38 7.93
CA ALA A 54 -2.13 13.06 8.55
C ALA A 54 -2.22 13.20 10.08
N ASP A 55 -2.48 12.10 10.77
CA ASP A 55 -2.35 12.04 12.22
C ASP A 55 -0.91 12.32 12.65
N GLU A 56 -0.75 13.03 13.76
CA GLU A 56 0.56 13.37 14.34
C GLU A 56 1.46 12.15 14.54
N GLU A 57 0.88 10.98 14.84
CA GLU A 57 1.65 9.75 15.02
C GLU A 57 2.46 9.35 13.77
N TYR A 58 2.03 9.79 12.57
CA TYR A 58 2.70 9.54 11.29
C TYR A 58 3.63 10.68 10.86
N GLN A 59 4.02 11.60 11.75
CA GLN A 59 4.86 12.74 11.44
C GLN A 59 6.09 12.37 10.60
N LYS A 60 6.82 11.32 11.00
CA LYS A 60 8.03 10.93 10.30
C LYS A 60 7.74 10.47 8.86
N GLU A 61 6.77 9.59 8.69
CA GLU A 61 6.36 9.09 7.38
C GLU A 61 5.78 10.21 6.50
N ALA A 62 5.08 11.18 7.10
CA ALA A 62 4.56 12.38 6.43
C ALA A 62 5.69 13.30 5.94
N GLU A 63 6.70 13.58 6.78
CA GLU A 63 7.87 14.39 6.41
C GLU A 63 8.69 13.73 5.30
N ASP A 64 8.88 12.41 5.39
CA ASP A 64 9.58 11.65 4.36
C ASP A 64 8.78 11.62 3.04
N MET A 65 7.44 11.50 3.10
CA MET A 65 6.56 11.62 1.93
C MET A 65 6.64 13.01 1.29
N LEU A 66 6.61 14.07 2.11
CA LEU A 66 6.78 15.44 1.62
C LEU A 66 8.13 15.66 0.96
N THR A 67 9.19 15.04 1.47
CA THR A 67 10.53 15.11 0.84
C THR A 67 10.50 14.50 -0.57
N PHE A 68 9.83 13.36 -0.74
CA PHE A 68 9.67 12.75 -2.06
C PHE A 68 8.84 13.63 -3.02
N VAL A 69 7.72 14.18 -2.55
CA VAL A 69 6.88 15.07 -3.37
C VAL A 69 7.61 16.36 -3.70
N GLU A 70 8.40 16.91 -2.76
CA GLU A 70 9.27 18.06 -2.98
C GLU A 70 10.26 17.80 -4.12
N GLU A 71 11.03 16.72 -4.04
CA GLU A 71 12.00 16.35 -5.09
C GLU A 71 11.33 16.21 -6.46
N TYR A 72 10.10 15.69 -6.52
CA TYR A 72 9.34 15.63 -7.78
C TYR A 72 9.00 17.02 -8.30
N PHE A 73 8.50 17.92 -7.45
CA PHE A 73 8.07 19.26 -7.84
C PHE A 73 9.20 20.30 -7.88
N GLU A 74 10.45 19.94 -7.62
CA GLU A 74 11.58 20.84 -7.89
C GLU A 74 11.60 21.28 -9.36
N GLU A 75 11.24 20.37 -10.29
CA GLU A 75 11.30 20.61 -11.74
C GLU A 75 9.94 20.43 -12.46
N ASN A 76 8.95 19.74 -11.86
CA ASN A 76 7.73 19.29 -12.56
C ASN A 76 6.43 20.02 -12.16
N TRP A 77 6.49 21.35 -11.94
CA TRP A 77 5.33 22.15 -11.52
C TRP A 77 4.20 22.29 -12.55
N ASP A 78 4.46 21.95 -13.81
CA ASP A 78 3.47 21.85 -14.87
C ASP A 78 2.67 20.54 -14.83
N GLU A 79 3.10 19.56 -14.03
CA GLU A 79 2.45 18.27 -13.86
C GLU A 79 1.52 18.21 -12.61
N VAL A 80 1.11 19.37 -12.08
CA VAL A 80 0.07 19.43 -11.03
C VAL A 80 -1.20 18.71 -11.50
N ASP A 81 -1.88 18.03 -10.58
CA ASP A 81 -3.02 17.13 -10.83
C ASP A 81 -2.69 15.91 -11.72
N THR A 82 -1.40 15.58 -11.88
CA THR A 82 -0.96 14.32 -12.47
C THR A 82 -0.71 13.27 -11.39
N LEU A 83 -0.95 12.01 -11.74
CA LEU A 83 -0.69 10.87 -10.86
C LEU A 83 0.81 10.66 -10.68
N ILE A 84 1.24 10.69 -9.42
CA ILE A 84 2.61 10.38 -9.02
C ILE A 84 2.56 8.98 -8.38
N PRO A 85 3.12 7.96 -9.05
CA PRO A 85 3.18 6.63 -8.49
C PRO A 85 4.19 6.61 -7.33
N ILE A 86 3.74 6.14 -6.17
CA ILE A 86 4.56 5.93 -4.98
C ILE A 86 4.35 4.50 -4.48
N HIS A 87 5.34 3.66 -4.72
CA HIS A 87 5.36 2.25 -4.34
C HIS A 87 4.13 1.47 -4.87
N TYR A 88 3.11 1.26 -4.03
CA TYR A 88 1.87 0.54 -4.34
C TYR A 88 0.66 1.45 -4.51
N GLY A 89 0.86 2.77 -4.36
CA GLY A 89 -0.21 3.75 -4.38
C GLY A 89 0.01 4.90 -5.35
N GLN A 90 -1.06 5.66 -5.55
CA GLN A 90 -1.07 6.88 -6.33
C GLN A 90 -1.30 8.05 -5.40
N VAL A 91 -0.43 9.05 -5.50
CA VAL A 91 -0.65 10.38 -4.92
C VAL A 91 -0.76 11.39 -6.05
N LYS A 92 -1.32 12.55 -5.76
CA LYS A 92 -1.23 13.71 -6.64
C LYS A 92 -1.24 15.00 -5.83
N VAL A 93 -0.83 16.08 -6.45
CA VAL A 93 -0.89 17.41 -5.85
C VAL A 93 -1.97 18.21 -6.56
N ILE A 94 -2.91 18.79 -5.80
CA ILE A 94 -4.01 19.59 -6.33
C ILE A 94 -3.97 21.03 -5.78
N PRO A 95 -4.43 22.04 -6.54
CA PRO A 95 -4.56 23.40 -6.01
C PRO A 95 -5.55 23.49 -4.85
N LYS A 96 -5.20 24.23 -3.79
CA LYS A 96 -6.06 24.51 -2.62
C LYS A 96 -5.90 25.99 -2.21
N GLY A 97 -6.65 26.86 -2.87
CA GLY A 97 -6.50 28.31 -2.71
C GLY A 97 -5.19 28.80 -3.33
N GLU A 98 -4.35 29.48 -2.54
CA GLU A 98 -3.00 29.89 -2.93
C GLU A 98 -1.94 28.80 -2.68
N ASP A 99 -2.30 27.77 -1.92
CA ASP A 99 -1.44 26.65 -1.57
C ASP A 99 -1.77 25.41 -2.43
N PHE A 100 -1.02 24.33 -2.23
CA PHE A 100 -1.18 23.05 -2.91
C PHE A 100 -1.36 21.93 -1.90
N GLN A 101 -2.34 21.07 -2.12
CA GLN A 101 -2.65 19.92 -1.26
C GLN A 101 -2.14 18.64 -1.91
N VAL A 102 -1.34 17.87 -1.18
CA VAL A 102 -1.05 16.49 -1.52
C VAL A 102 -2.28 15.66 -1.15
N VAL A 103 -2.77 14.85 -2.08
CA VAL A 103 -3.89 13.92 -1.88
C VAL A 103 -3.48 12.51 -2.30
N VAL A 104 -4.13 11.51 -1.71
CA VAL A 104 -3.87 10.09 -1.97
C VAL A 104 -5.17 9.38 -2.36
N GLN A 105 -5.06 8.33 -3.15
CA GLN A 105 -6.18 7.45 -3.43
C GLN A 105 -6.74 6.86 -2.13
N ASN A 106 -8.06 6.81 -2.00
CA ASN A 106 -8.71 6.27 -0.82
C ASN A 106 -8.63 4.74 -0.79
N TYR A 107 -7.68 4.20 -0.03
CA TYR A 107 -7.49 2.74 0.10
C TYR A 107 -8.39 2.09 1.16
N GLU A 108 -9.18 2.86 1.90
CA GLU A 108 -10.13 2.31 2.86
C GLU A 108 -11.42 1.82 2.20
N HIS A 109 -11.61 2.14 0.92
CA HIS A 109 -12.81 1.82 0.17
C HIS A 109 -12.51 0.81 -0.93
N LYS A 110 -13.52 0.03 -1.28
CA LYS A 110 -13.46 -0.97 -2.36
C LYS A 110 -13.50 -0.37 -3.77
N LEU A 111 -13.21 0.92 -3.91
CA LEU A 111 -13.26 1.66 -5.17
C LEU A 111 -12.09 2.64 -5.24
N LEU A 112 -11.45 2.72 -6.40
CA LEU A 112 -10.32 3.61 -6.66
C LEU A 112 -10.71 4.92 -7.37
N ASP A 113 -11.80 5.54 -6.95
CA ASP A 113 -12.33 6.75 -7.59
C ASP A 113 -12.34 8.00 -6.68
N GLU A 114 -11.98 7.84 -5.42
CA GLU A 114 -11.96 8.89 -4.42
C GLU A 114 -10.54 9.26 -3.99
N TRP A 115 -10.26 10.56 -3.99
CA TRP A 115 -9.01 11.13 -3.48
C TRP A 115 -9.28 11.77 -2.12
N VAL A 116 -8.46 11.45 -1.14
CA VAL A 116 -8.57 11.96 0.23
C VAL A 116 -7.36 12.80 0.59
N GLU A 117 -7.59 13.82 1.43
CA GLU A 117 -6.51 14.65 1.97
C GLU A 117 -5.85 14.00 3.20
N ASP A 118 -6.54 13.07 3.88
CA ASP A 118 -6.02 12.32 5.03
C ASP A 118 -5.11 11.18 4.55
N PHE A 119 -3.82 11.32 4.82
CA PHE A 119 -2.79 10.34 4.47
C PHE A 119 -2.64 9.22 5.48
N SER A 120 -3.26 9.30 6.66
CA SER A 120 -2.93 8.46 7.81
C SER A 120 -3.01 6.96 7.48
N TYR A 121 -4.06 6.54 6.78
CA TYR A 121 -4.20 5.14 6.37
C TYR A 121 -3.12 4.70 5.37
N PHE A 122 -2.81 5.53 4.38
CA PHE A 122 -1.74 5.22 3.43
C PHE A 122 -0.37 5.15 4.12
N LEU A 123 -0.08 6.08 5.04
CA LEU A 123 1.18 6.07 5.80
C LEU A 123 1.27 4.85 6.74
N ASP A 124 0.15 4.38 7.28
CA ASP A 124 0.09 3.13 8.05
C ASP A 124 0.50 1.92 7.23
N ILE A 125 -0.03 1.81 6.01
CA ILE A 125 0.36 0.76 5.06
C ILE A 125 1.87 0.82 4.79
N ILE A 126 2.46 2.03 4.62
CA ILE A 126 3.91 2.17 4.34
C ILE A 126 4.71 1.75 5.55
N ARG A 127 4.31 2.22 6.73
CA ARG A 127 4.96 1.90 8.00
C ARG A 127 4.98 0.38 8.22
N LYS A 128 3.83 -0.28 8.10
CA LYS A 128 3.71 -1.75 8.24
C LYS A 128 4.56 -2.48 7.21
N THR A 129 4.54 -2.05 5.96
CA THR A 129 5.38 -2.61 4.89
C THR A 129 6.86 -2.61 5.27
N ILE A 130 7.35 -1.47 5.75
CA ILE A 130 8.75 -1.33 6.18
C ILE A 130 9.04 -2.18 7.43
N GLN A 131 8.10 -2.26 8.37
CA GLN A 131 8.24 -3.09 9.57
C GLN A 131 8.33 -4.58 9.21
N THR A 132 7.44 -5.09 8.37
CA THR A 132 7.49 -6.47 7.85
C THR A 132 8.78 -6.72 7.08
N GLY A 133 9.18 -5.79 6.21
CA GLY A 133 10.43 -5.90 5.47
C GLY A 133 11.67 -5.98 6.36
N LYS A 134 11.67 -5.29 7.52
CA LYS A 134 12.73 -5.40 8.53
C LYS A 134 12.69 -6.73 9.24
N ARG A 135 11.50 -7.13 9.72
CA ARG A 135 11.28 -8.38 10.47
C ARG A 135 11.75 -9.59 9.67
N THR A 136 11.36 -9.67 8.40
CA THR A 136 11.68 -10.77 7.49
C THR A 136 13.04 -10.63 6.80
N LYS A 137 13.79 -9.53 7.05
CA LYS A 137 15.09 -9.22 6.40
C LYS A 137 14.99 -9.17 4.86
N THR A 138 13.95 -8.51 4.37
CA THR A 138 13.62 -8.39 2.94
C THR A 138 13.59 -6.95 2.41
N LEU A 139 13.87 -5.92 3.22
CA LEU A 139 13.78 -4.50 2.79
C LEU A 139 14.41 -4.15 1.41
N GLY A 140 15.53 -4.77 1.04
CA GLY A 140 16.19 -4.53 -0.26
C GLY A 140 15.71 -5.43 -1.42
N ARG A 141 14.69 -6.26 -1.17
CA ARG A 141 14.14 -7.29 -2.05
C ARG A 141 12.60 -7.25 -2.08
N LEU A 142 12.00 -6.21 -1.52
CA LEU A 142 10.55 -6.04 -1.58
C LEU A 142 10.14 -5.88 -3.03
N ILE A 143 9.11 -6.58 -3.45
CA ILE A 143 8.58 -6.46 -4.80
C ILE A 143 7.38 -5.52 -4.75
N PRO A 144 7.28 -4.55 -5.67
CA PRO A 144 6.10 -3.70 -5.76
C PRO A 144 4.84 -4.54 -5.92
N PHE A 145 3.82 -4.21 -5.14
CA PHE A 145 2.48 -4.75 -5.30
C PHE A 145 1.58 -3.63 -5.78
N ARG A 146 0.73 -3.86 -6.77
CA ARG A 146 -0.19 -2.83 -7.25
C ARG A 146 -1.55 -3.00 -6.59
N PHE A 147 -2.19 -1.88 -6.24
CA PHE A 147 -3.52 -1.89 -5.65
C PHE A 147 -4.64 -2.33 -6.63
N ASP A 148 -4.36 -2.26 -7.93
CA ASP A 148 -5.11 -2.87 -9.03
C ASP A 148 -4.45 -4.19 -9.51
N GLY A 149 -3.67 -4.82 -8.63
CA GLY A 149 -3.03 -6.10 -8.89
C GLY A 149 -4.03 -7.25 -8.82
N PRO A 150 -3.86 -8.29 -9.64
CA PRO A 150 -4.73 -9.45 -9.61
C PRO A 150 -4.50 -10.29 -8.34
N LEU A 151 -5.60 -10.73 -7.75
CA LEU A 151 -5.65 -11.75 -6.71
C LEU A 151 -6.44 -12.94 -7.23
N VAL A 152 -6.00 -14.14 -6.86
CA VAL A 152 -6.75 -15.38 -7.07
C VAL A 152 -7.10 -15.95 -5.72
N ILE A 153 -8.39 -16.04 -5.42
CA ILE A 153 -8.89 -16.48 -4.11
C ILE A 153 -9.73 -17.73 -4.32
N ALA A 154 -9.45 -18.78 -3.54
CA ALA A 154 -10.31 -19.96 -3.53
C ALA A 154 -11.64 -19.66 -2.82
N ASN A 155 -12.75 -20.21 -3.31
CA ASN A 155 -14.03 -20.02 -2.63
C ASN A 155 -13.98 -20.44 -1.15
N HIS A 156 -14.74 -19.72 -0.31
CA HIS A 156 -14.83 -19.96 1.13
C HIS A 156 -13.52 -19.76 1.93
N THR A 157 -12.46 -19.20 1.32
CA THR A 157 -11.17 -18.94 2.01
C THR A 157 -11.36 -18.16 3.31
N PHE A 158 -12.16 -17.10 3.29
CA PHE A 158 -12.39 -16.27 4.47
C PHE A 158 -13.56 -16.72 5.36
N GLU A 159 -14.19 -17.86 5.04
CA GLU A 159 -15.21 -18.50 5.89
C GLU A 159 -14.59 -19.46 6.90
N VAL A 160 -13.30 -19.78 6.75
CA VAL A 160 -12.51 -20.60 7.69
C VAL A 160 -11.53 -19.73 8.47
N ASP A 161 -11.09 -20.26 9.62
CA ASP A 161 -10.19 -19.54 10.52
C ASP A 161 -8.75 -19.51 10.00
N GLU A 162 -8.31 -20.53 9.25
CA GLU A 162 -6.92 -20.70 8.84
C GLU A 162 -6.77 -20.72 7.31
N TRP A 163 -5.99 -19.78 6.79
CA TRP A 163 -5.77 -19.59 5.36
C TRP A 163 -4.33 -19.15 5.10
N TYR A 164 -3.89 -19.28 3.84
CA TYR A 164 -2.56 -18.86 3.43
C TYR A 164 -2.63 -17.94 2.21
N ALA A 165 -1.61 -17.10 2.07
CA ALA A 165 -1.34 -16.32 0.87
C ALA A 165 0.07 -16.65 0.35
N HIS A 166 0.19 -16.82 -0.97
CA HIS A 166 1.46 -17.13 -1.61
C HIS A 166 1.53 -16.51 -3.01
N ARG A 167 2.72 -16.06 -3.40
CA ARG A 167 3.06 -15.67 -4.77
C ARG A 167 4.23 -16.51 -5.26
N PHE A 168 4.00 -17.30 -6.31
CA PHE A 168 5.01 -18.17 -6.93
C PHE A 168 6.03 -17.33 -7.71
N ASP A 169 5.80 -17.09 -9.02
CA ASP A 169 6.75 -16.40 -9.91
C ASP A 169 6.13 -15.21 -10.67
N ASP A 170 4.80 -15.07 -10.66
CA ASP A 170 4.07 -14.00 -11.33
C ASP A 170 3.72 -12.86 -10.36
N GLU A 171 3.08 -11.80 -10.85
CA GLU A 171 2.59 -10.71 -10.00
C GLU A 171 1.33 -11.09 -9.19
N THR A 172 0.81 -12.32 -9.39
CA THR A 172 -0.48 -12.77 -8.86
C THR A 172 -0.32 -13.39 -7.48
N TRP A 173 -1.14 -12.94 -6.53
CA TRP A 173 -1.24 -13.57 -5.23
C TRP A 173 -2.35 -14.61 -5.22
N TYR A 174 -2.03 -15.81 -4.72
CA TYR A 174 -2.97 -16.90 -4.51
C TYR A 174 -3.31 -17.00 -3.03
N ILE A 175 -4.59 -16.99 -2.71
CA ILE A 175 -5.10 -17.06 -1.33
C ILE A 175 -6.08 -18.23 -1.23
N ALA A 176 -5.87 -19.10 -0.25
CA ALA A 176 -6.66 -20.32 -0.10
C ALA A 176 -6.72 -20.81 1.35
N PRO A 177 -7.74 -21.60 1.72
CA PRO A 177 -7.80 -22.24 3.03
C PRO A 177 -6.64 -23.23 3.21
N ILE A 178 -6.17 -23.38 4.46
CA ILE A 178 -5.17 -24.40 4.81
C ILE A 178 -5.82 -25.78 4.90
N ASP A 179 -7.08 -25.87 5.33
CA ASP A 179 -7.79 -27.13 5.49
C ASP A 179 -8.03 -27.84 4.15
N GLN A 180 -7.25 -28.89 3.91
CA GLN A 180 -7.31 -29.73 2.70
C GLN A 180 -8.43 -30.78 2.75
N THR A 181 -9.21 -30.86 3.83
CA THR A 181 -10.40 -31.73 3.87
C THR A 181 -11.59 -31.13 3.11
N ILE A 182 -11.47 -29.85 2.73
CA ILE A 182 -12.40 -29.14 1.87
C ILE A 182 -12.11 -29.54 0.41
N ASP A 183 -13.13 -29.95 -0.33
CA ASP A 183 -13.01 -30.31 -1.75
C ASP A 183 -12.31 -29.20 -2.55
N PRO A 184 -11.63 -29.51 -3.68
CA PRO A 184 -11.01 -28.49 -4.53
C PRO A 184 -12.02 -27.39 -4.87
N GLN A 185 -11.77 -26.19 -4.35
CA GLN A 185 -12.68 -25.06 -4.50
C GLN A 185 -12.44 -24.34 -5.82
N PRO A 186 -13.50 -23.86 -6.48
CA PRO A 186 -13.33 -22.98 -7.64
C PRO A 186 -12.57 -21.71 -7.23
N LEU A 187 -11.80 -21.17 -8.17
CA LEU A 187 -10.98 -19.98 -7.99
C LEU A 187 -11.70 -18.76 -8.54
N GLU A 188 -11.67 -17.66 -7.80
CA GLU A 188 -12.20 -16.36 -8.21
C GLU A 188 -11.07 -15.35 -8.41
N GLY A 189 -11.07 -14.71 -9.58
CA GLY A 189 -10.17 -13.61 -9.88
C GLY A 189 -10.73 -12.30 -9.34
N ASN A 190 -9.99 -11.65 -8.47
CA ASN A 190 -10.36 -10.40 -7.81
C ASN A 190 -9.29 -9.34 -8.04
N GLN A 191 -9.66 -8.07 -7.88
CA GLN A 191 -8.69 -6.98 -7.76
C GLN A 191 -8.33 -6.77 -6.28
N ALA A 192 -7.10 -6.37 -6.00
CA ALA A 192 -6.64 -6.18 -4.62
C ALA A 192 -7.51 -5.19 -3.84
N TYR A 193 -7.92 -4.09 -4.47
CA TYR A 193 -8.81 -3.10 -3.87
C TYR A 193 -10.17 -3.64 -3.42
N GLU A 194 -10.66 -4.74 -3.98
CA GLU A 194 -11.96 -5.31 -3.64
C GLU A 194 -11.91 -6.09 -2.30
N ILE A 195 -10.71 -6.52 -1.93
CA ILE A 195 -10.45 -7.44 -0.82
C ILE A 195 -9.83 -6.73 0.37
N PHE A 196 -8.80 -5.93 0.13
CA PHE A 196 -7.97 -5.39 1.21
C PHE A 196 -8.68 -4.46 2.21
N PRO A 197 -9.74 -3.70 1.85
CA PRO A 197 -10.52 -2.97 2.85
C PRO A 197 -11.10 -3.85 3.96
N ASP A 198 -11.43 -5.12 3.65
CA ASP A 198 -11.92 -6.09 4.63
C ASP A 198 -10.78 -6.92 5.27
N TYR A 199 -9.64 -7.06 4.58
CA TYR A 199 -8.46 -7.83 5.00
C TYR A 199 -7.18 -6.98 4.94
N PRO A 200 -7.08 -5.90 5.73
CA PRO A 200 -5.98 -4.94 5.64
C PRO A 200 -4.62 -5.53 6.05
N GLU A 201 -4.58 -6.64 6.77
CA GLU A 201 -3.36 -7.39 7.09
C GLU A 201 -2.59 -7.85 5.84
N LEU A 202 -3.28 -8.00 4.70
CA LEU A 202 -2.66 -8.36 3.43
C LEU A 202 -1.66 -7.29 2.96
N TYR A 203 -1.91 -6.01 3.25
CA TYR A 203 -0.96 -4.93 2.95
C TYR A 203 0.42 -5.17 3.57
N GLU A 204 0.47 -5.82 4.72
CA GLU A 204 1.70 -5.99 5.48
C GLU A 204 2.64 -7.03 4.87
N VAL A 205 2.15 -7.88 3.95
CA VAL A 205 2.93 -9.02 3.46
C VAL A 205 2.96 -9.15 1.94
N MET A 206 2.04 -8.52 1.20
CA MET A 206 1.99 -8.70 -0.26
C MET A 206 3.19 -8.13 -1.03
N HIS A 207 4.07 -7.39 -0.33
CA HIS A 207 5.33 -6.88 -0.85
C HIS A 207 6.52 -7.84 -0.63
N LEU A 208 6.35 -8.93 0.11
CA LEU A 208 7.42 -9.90 0.36
C LEU A 208 7.90 -10.53 -0.96
N PRO A 209 9.16 -10.97 -1.06
CA PRO A 209 9.65 -11.62 -2.28
C PRO A 209 8.77 -12.79 -2.72
N THR A 210 8.91 -13.19 -3.99
CA THR A 210 8.34 -14.43 -4.52
C THR A 210 8.75 -15.64 -3.68
N ASP A 211 7.92 -16.67 -3.73
CA ASP A 211 8.08 -17.95 -3.01
C ASP A 211 8.01 -17.85 -1.47
N TYR A 212 7.46 -16.75 -0.94
CA TYR A 212 7.11 -16.63 0.48
C TYR A 212 5.67 -17.08 0.71
N ILE A 213 5.46 -17.96 1.69
CA ILE A 213 4.12 -18.43 2.09
C ILE A 213 3.78 -17.77 3.43
N ILE A 214 2.65 -17.07 3.46
CA ILE A 214 2.15 -16.43 4.67
C ILE A 214 0.96 -17.21 5.18
N LEU A 215 0.98 -17.57 6.46
CA LEU A 215 -0.10 -18.26 7.13
C LEU A 215 -0.84 -17.28 8.03
N PHE A 216 -2.16 -17.33 7.97
CA PHE A 216 -3.06 -16.49 8.73
C PHE A 216 -3.97 -17.31 9.62
N LYS A 217 -4.33 -16.72 10.75
CA LYS A 217 -5.43 -17.16 11.61
C LYS A 217 -6.36 -15.98 11.86
N GLY A 218 -7.56 -16.01 11.28
CA GLY A 218 -8.42 -14.83 11.17
C GLY A 218 -7.68 -13.69 10.46
N HIS A 219 -7.48 -12.57 11.15
CA HIS A 219 -6.74 -11.40 10.66
C HIS A 219 -5.27 -11.33 11.17
N GLU A 220 -4.78 -12.37 11.84
CA GLU A 220 -3.43 -12.40 12.40
C GLU A 220 -2.47 -13.21 11.52
N ILE A 221 -1.31 -12.62 11.21
CA ILE A 221 -0.19 -13.36 10.59
C ILE A 221 0.46 -14.24 11.65
N VAL A 222 0.39 -15.56 11.48
CA VAL A 222 0.94 -16.52 12.43
C VAL A 222 2.32 -17.05 12.02
N SER A 223 2.63 -17.06 10.72
CA SER A 223 3.92 -17.52 10.19
C SER A 223 4.19 -16.92 8.81
N VAL A 224 5.48 -16.71 8.50
CA VAL A 224 5.95 -16.32 7.17
C VAL A 224 7.08 -17.25 6.80
N LEU A 225 6.81 -18.24 5.95
CA LEU A 225 7.80 -19.18 5.46
C LEU A 225 8.57 -18.56 4.29
N ASN A 226 9.90 -18.53 4.39
CA ASN A 226 10.75 -18.14 3.26
C ASN A 226 10.95 -19.31 2.28
N THR A 227 11.75 -19.07 1.24
CA THR A 227 12.09 -20.05 0.19
C THR A 227 12.76 -21.33 0.70
N ASP A 228 13.35 -21.31 1.90
CA ASP A 228 13.98 -22.45 2.56
C ASP A 228 13.02 -23.16 3.53
N SER A 229 11.73 -22.81 3.51
CA SER A 229 10.70 -23.27 4.45
C SER A 229 11.00 -22.92 5.92
N VAL A 230 11.79 -21.87 6.16
CA VAL A 230 12.08 -21.35 7.49
C VAL A 230 11.05 -20.26 7.81
N ASP A 231 10.40 -20.38 8.96
CA ASP A 231 9.57 -19.29 9.49
C ASP A 231 10.46 -18.11 9.89
N VAL A 232 10.30 -17.00 9.19
CA VAL A 232 11.00 -15.73 9.42
C VAL A 232 10.12 -14.69 10.12
N TRP A 233 8.93 -15.09 10.56
CA TRP A 233 8.04 -14.27 11.36
C TRP A 233 8.38 -14.38 12.84
N ASN A 234 8.62 -15.59 13.34
CA ASN A 234 8.81 -15.90 14.77
C ASN A 234 10.27 -16.08 15.19
#